data_AF-A0A523MWN3-F1
#
_entry.id   AF-A0A523MWN3-F1
#
_cell.length_a   1.000
_cell.length_b   1.000
_cell.length_c   1.000
_cell.angle_alpha   90.00
_cell.angle_beta   90.00
_cell.angle_gamma   90.00
#
_symmetry.space_group_name_H-M   'P 1'
#
loop_
_entity.id
_entity.type
_entity.pdbx_description
1 polymer ?
#
loop_
_entity_poly.entity_id
_entity_poly.type
_entity_poly.pdbx_seq_one_letter_code
_entity_poly.pdbx_strand_id
1 'polypeptide(L)'
;MKRLIYFSNWLYLFSLSLWVGGMFLLGILTEIVVRVKLKEQKPMASSIMNGIMDAFNVHIIYWCIGLMVAAVILKHLAAQKSWAGYVEPVVTQKRFTKEVVLAIMVVLALYIGSVLRPQMHDLDQQKQAHPADLRLQARFDSYHSQLTWLYTVNMILGLSLFYIHGKEMTRFRDGSGSSGAV
;
A
#
# COMPACT_ATOMS: atom_id res chain seq x y z
N MET A 1 27.40 -7.07 -4.51
CA MET A 1 26.26 -8.01 -4.57
C MET A 1 25.46 -8.08 -3.27
N LYS A 2 26.02 -8.48 -2.11
CA LYS A 2 25.29 -8.46 -0.81
C LYS A 2 24.71 -7.09 -0.46
N ARG A 3 25.47 -6.01 -0.73
CA ARG A 3 25.01 -4.61 -0.61
C ARG A 3 23.80 -4.29 -1.50
N LEU A 4 23.71 -4.89 -2.69
CA LEU A 4 22.60 -4.68 -3.63
C LEU A 4 21.31 -5.34 -3.13
N ILE A 5 21.41 -6.56 -2.58
CA ILE A 5 20.26 -7.26 -1.97
C ILE A 5 19.79 -6.51 -0.71
N TYR A 6 20.71 -6.02 0.11
CA TYR A 6 20.37 -5.21 1.29
C TYR A 6 19.68 -3.90 0.89
N PHE A 7 20.22 -3.19 -0.10
CA PHE A 7 19.62 -1.96 -0.63
C PHE A 7 18.23 -2.21 -1.24
N SER A 8 18.08 -3.30 -2.00
CA SER A 8 16.79 -3.75 -2.54
C SER A 8 15.77 -4.05 -1.43
N ASN A 9 16.18 -4.73 -0.36
CA ASN A 9 15.30 -5.02 0.78
C ASN A 9 14.92 -3.74 1.55
N TRP A 10 15.85 -2.79 1.66
CA TRP A 10 15.59 -1.48 2.23
C TRP A 10 14.58 -0.69 1.39
N LEU A 11 14.74 -0.66 0.07
CA LEU A 11 13.78 -0.03 -0.85
C LEU A 11 12.40 -0.68 -0.78
N TYR A 12 12.33 -2.01 -0.66
CA TYR A 12 11.07 -2.72 -0.48
C TYR A 12 10.35 -2.25 0.79
N LEU A 13 11.05 -2.18 1.92
CA LEU A 13 10.46 -1.78 3.20
C LEU A 13 10.13 -0.29 3.27
N PHE A 14 10.96 0.54 2.67
CA PHE A 14 10.67 1.96 2.50
C PHE A 14 9.38 2.15 1.69
N SER A 15 9.25 1.44 0.56
CA SER A 15 8.06 1.50 -0.29
C SER A 15 6.81 0.98 0.43
N LEU A 16 6.93 -0.15 1.14
CA LEU A 16 5.85 -0.69 1.96
C LEU A 16 5.44 0.31 3.06
N SER A 17 6.41 1.01 3.68
CA SER A 17 6.17 2.03 4.71
C SER A 17 5.40 3.20 4.16
N LEU A 18 5.85 3.69 3.01
CA LEU A 18 5.26 4.83 2.34
C LEU A 18 3.83 4.49 1.86
N TRP A 19 3.61 3.27 1.38
CA TRP A 19 2.28 2.79 1.01
C TRP A 19 1.36 2.67 2.24
N VAL A 20 1.72 1.89 3.26
CA VAL A 20 0.85 1.66 4.43
C VAL A 20 0.67 2.94 5.25
N GLY A 21 1.75 3.65 5.53
CA GLY A 21 1.74 4.92 6.26
C GLY A 21 0.98 6.00 5.51
N GLY A 22 1.12 6.06 4.19
CA GLY A 22 0.36 6.99 3.36
C GLY A 22 -1.15 6.71 3.36
N MET A 23 -1.57 5.44 3.26
CA MET A 23 -2.99 5.07 3.37
C MET A 23 -3.57 5.49 4.74
N PHE A 24 -2.81 5.29 5.81
CA PHE A 24 -3.19 5.71 7.16
C PHE A 24 -3.32 7.23 7.30
N LEU A 25 -2.33 7.99 6.79
CA LEU A 25 -2.35 9.45 6.81
C LEU A 25 -3.49 10.04 5.98
N LEU A 26 -3.83 9.43 4.85
CA LEU A 26 -4.98 9.85 4.06
C LEU A 26 -6.30 9.61 4.79
N GLY A 27 -6.49 8.40 5.32
CA GLY A 27 -7.75 8.00 5.96
C GLY A 27 -8.06 8.75 7.25
N ILE A 28 -7.03 9.17 8.00
CA ILE A 28 -7.23 9.89 9.27
C ILE A 28 -6.95 11.38 9.11
N LEU A 29 -5.71 11.72 8.75
CA LEU A 29 -5.26 13.11 8.80
C LEU A 29 -5.93 13.96 7.72
N THR A 30 -5.92 13.47 6.48
CA THR A 30 -6.47 14.23 5.34
C THR A 30 -7.98 14.32 5.45
N GLU A 31 -8.65 13.23 5.81
CA GLU A 31 -10.10 13.23 6.01
C GLU A 31 -10.55 14.20 7.11
N ILE A 32 -9.90 14.18 8.27
CA ILE A 32 -10.25 15.10 9.37
C ILE A 32 -9.96 16.55 8.96
N VAL A 33 -8.77 16.84 8.43
CA VAL A 33 -8.40 18.22 8.07
C VAL A 33 -9.34 18.79 7.02
N VAL A 34 -9.61 18.04 5.95
CA VAL A 34 -10.45 18.50 4.84
C VAL A 34 -11.92 18.60 5.27
N ARG A 35 -12.49 17.58 5.94
CA ARG A 35 -13.90 17.62 6.33
C ARG A 35 -14.20 18.58 7.47
N VAL A 36 -13.26 18.85 8.37
CA VAL A 36 -13.45 19.80 9.48
C VAL A 36 -13.23 21.23 9.02
N LYS A 37 -12.15 21.52 8.27
CA LYS A 37 -11.82 22.88 7.86
C LYS A 37 -12.65 23.40 6.69
N LEU A 38 -13.12 22.53 5.80
CA LEU A 38 -13.88 22.91 4.61
C LEU A 38 -15.35 22.43 4.65
N LYS A 39 -15.90 22.24 5.87
CA LYS A 39 -17.28 21.74 6.07
C LYS A 39 -18.34 22.55 5.34
N GLU A 40 -18.16 23.86 5.27
CA GLU A 40 -19.09 24.80 4.61
C GLU A 40 -18.87 24.86 3.09
N GLN A 41 -17.66 24.56 2.62
CA GLN A 41 -17.26 24.58 1.22
C GLN A 41 -17.09 23.16 0.68
N LYS A 42 -18.18 22.38 0.73
CA LYS A 42 -18.25 20.98 0.25
C LYS A 42 -17.61 20.75 -1.13
N PRO A 43 -17.82 21.57 -2.17
CA PRO A 43 -17.19 21.34 -3.48
C PRO A 43 -15.66 21.50 -3.43
N MET A 44 -15.15 22.49 -2.69
CA MET A 44 -13.71 22.69 -2.51
C MET A 44 -13.08 21.55 -1.71
N ALA A 45 -13.75 21.09 -0.65
CA ALA A 45 -13.35 19.93 0.13
C ALA A 45 -13.22 18.68 -0.76
N SER A 46 -14.19 18.44 -1.63
CA SER A 46 -14.18 17.29 -2.53
C SER A 46 -13.04 17.38 -3.55
N SER A 47 -12.84 18.55 -4.17
CA SER A 47 -11.75 18.76 -5.13
C SER A 47 -10.37 18.53 -4.51
N ILE A 48 -10.14 19.00 -3.28
CA ILE A 48 -8.86 18.80 -2.58
C ILE A 48 -8.69 17.33 -2.20
N MET A 49 -9.72 16.70 -1.65
CA MET A 49 -9.68 15.27 -1.29
C MET A 49 -9.36 14.40 -2.51
N ASN A 50 -10.07 14.64 -3.62
CA ASN A 50 -9.87 13.93 -4.87
C ASN A 50 -8.46 14.15 -5.41
N GLY A 51 -7.94 15.38 -5.41
CA GLY A 51 -6.57 15.67 -5.86
C GLY A 51 -5.49 15.00 -5.01
N ILE A 52 -5.62 15.02 -3.67
CA ILE A 52 -4.68 14.35 -2.77
C ILE A 52 -4.73 12.84 -2.96
N MET A 53 -5.95 12.28 -3.02
CA MET A 53 -6.16 10.88 -3.35
C MET A 53 -5.48 10.56 -4.69
N ASP A 54 -5.66 11.39 -5.71
CA ASP A 54 -5.12 11.17 -7.05
C ASP A 54 -3.60 11.05 -7.06
N ALA A 55 -2.93 12.05 -6.49
CA ALA A 55 -1.49 12.04 -6.31
C ALA A 55 -1.01 10.78 -5.55
N PHE A 56 -1.73 10.36 -4.52
CA PHE A 56 -1.32 9.22 -3.73
C PHE A 56 -1.47 7.88 -4.45
N ASN A 57 -2.63 7.52 -5.01
CA ASN A 57 -2.70 6.19 -5.65
C ASN A 57 -2.03 6.14 -7.02
N VAL A 58 -2.08 7.21 -7.81
CA VAL A 58 -1.57 7.16 -9.20
C VAL A 58 -0.06 7.32 -9.20
N HIS A 59 0.48 8.27 -8.44
CA HIS A 59 1.93 8.48 -8.41
C HIS A 59 2.58 7.64 -7.31
N ILE A 60 2.17 7.83 -6.06
CA ILE A 60 2.91 7.28 -4.92
C ILE A 60 2.79 5.74 -4.86
N ILE A 61 1.58 5.19 -4.92
CA ILE A 61 1.39 3.73 -4.84
C ILE A 61 2.02 3.04 -6.05
N TYR A 62 1.93 3.59 -7.27
CA TYR A 62 2.50 2.94 -8.45
C TYR A 62 4.03 2.90 -8.40
N TRP A 63 4.68 3.95 -7.91
CA TRP A 63 6.11 3.93 -7.62
C TRP A 63 6.46 2.89 -6.55
N CYS A 64 5.65 2.79 -5.49
CA CYS A 64 5.85 1.79 -4.45
C CYS A 64 5.72 0.36 -5.00
N ILE A 65 4.72 0.09 -5.83
CA ILE A 65 4.53 -1.19 -6.54
C ILE A 65 5.78 -1.49 -7.39
N GLY A 66 6.22 -0.54 -8.21
CA GLY A 66 7.39 -0.72 -9.08
C GLY A 66 8.65 -1.08 -8.29
N LEU A 67 8.94 -0.35 -7.22
CA LEU A 67 10.09 -0.60 -6.36
C LEU A 67 10.01 -1.96 -5.64
N MET A 68 8.83 -2.33 -5.13
CA MET A 68 8.62 -3.62 -4.44
C MET A 68 8.73 -4.80 -5.39
N VAL A 69 8.11 -4.71 -6.58
CA VAL A 69 8.19 -5.75 -7.61
C VAL A 69 9.63 -5.90 -8.12
N ALA A 70 10.32 -4.80 -8.39
CA ALA A 70 11.73 -4.84 -8.78
C ALA A 70 12.59 -5.51 -7.70
N ALA A 71 12.34 -5.23 -6.42
CA ALA A 71 13.05 -5.85 -5.32
C ALA A 71 12.82 -7.37 -5.24
N VAL A 72 11.58 -7.84 -5.48
CA VAL A 72 11.24 -9.27 -5.56
C VAL A 72 11.95 -9.94 -6.74
N ILE A 73 11.94 -9.32 -7.92
CA ILE A 73 12.64 -9.85 -9.11
C ILE A 73 14.14 -9.97 -8.86
N LEU A 74 14.77 -8.94 -8.28
CA LEU A 74 16.19 -8.96 -7.95
C LEU A 74 16.54 -10.07 -6.96
N LYS A 75 15.70 -10.32 -5.95
CA LYS A 75 15.88 -11.45 -5.02
C LYS A 75 15.74 -12.80 -5.73
N HIS A 76 14.74 -12.93 -6.60
CA HIS A 76 14.51 -14.16 -7.37
C HIS A 76 15.72 -14.50 -8.27
N LEU A 77 16.24 -13.51 -9.00
CA LEU A 77 17.41 -13.67 -9.86
C LEU A 77 18.68 -14.02 -9.05
N ALA A 78 18.86 -13.39 -7.88
CA ALA A 78 19.99 -13.68 -6.99
C ALA A 78 19.95 -15.11 -6.45
N ALA A 79 18.75 -15.62 -6.14
CA ALA A 79 18.56 -17.00 -5.68
C ALA A 79 18.83 -18.02 -6.80
N GLN A 80 18.36 -17.77 -8.02
CA GLN A 80 18.54 -18.69 -9.16
C GLN A 80 20.02 -18.83 -9.56
N LYS A 81 20.80 -17.75 -9.46
CA LYS A 81 22.24 -17.76 -9.81
C LYS A 81 23.17 -18.17 -8.66
N SER A 82 22.63 -18.63 -7.51
CA SER A 82 23.39 -18.94 -6.29
C SER A 82 24.36 -17.79 -5.90
N TRP A 83 23.93 -16.55 -6.12
CA TRP A 83 24.81 -15.41 -5.92
C TRP A 83 25.01 -15.16 -4.43
N ALA A 84 26.27 -15.29 -4.00
CA ALA A 84 26.76 -14.90 -2.68
C ALA A 84 26.25 -15.73 -1.48
N GLY A 85 25.79 -16.97 -1.68
CA GLY A 85 25.35 -17.85 -0.59
C GLY A 85 24.13 -17.30 0.17
N TYR A 86 23.27 -16.54 -0.52
CA TYR A 86 22.09 -15.94 0.08
C TYR A 86 21.04 -17.02 0.39
N VAL A 87 20.92 -17.36 1.68
CA VAL A 87 19.83 -18.18 2.20
C VAL A 87 18.74 -17.24 2.69
N GLU A 88 17.58 -17.29 2.04
CA GLU A 88 16.44 -16.48 2.46
C GLU A 88 15.91 -16.98 3.82
N PRO A 89 15.79 -16.12 4.84
CA PRO A 89 15.25 -16.51 6.13
C PRO A 89 13.76 -16.86 5.99
N VAL A 90 13.42 -18.12 6.26
CA VAL A 90 12.04 -18.61 6.14
C VAL A 90 11.30 -18.36 7.46
N VAL A 91 10.48 -17.30 7.50
CA VAL A 91 9.63 -17.00 8.68
C VAL A 91 8.19 -17.50 8.51
N THR A 92 7.74 -17.67 7.27
CA THR A 92 6.43 -18.25 6.95
C THR A 92 6.57 -19.68 6.47
N GLN A 93 5.62 -20.54 6.83
CA GLN A 93 5.65 -21.98 6.52
C GLN A 93 5.68 -22.27 5.00
N LYS A 94 5.19 -21.34 4.18
CA LYS A 94 5.21 -21.40 2.71
C LYS A 94 6.07 -20.27 2.15
N ARG A 95 7.03 -20.62 1.27
CA ARG A 95 8.01 -19.70 0.66
C ARG A 95 7.37 -18.51 -0.09
N PHE A 96 6.18 -18.72 -0.64
CA PHE A 96 5.49 -17.74 -1.49
C PHE A 96 4.46 -16.86 -0.79
N THR A 97 4.22 -17.01 0.52
CA THR A 97 3.16 -16.25 1.22
C THR A 97 3.35 -14.74 1.07
N LYS A 98 4.60 -14.24 1.13
CA LYS A 98 4.92 -12.82 0.97
C LYS A 98 4.57 -12.32 -0.43
N GLU A 99 4.94 -13.07 -1.46
CA GLU A 99 4.70 -12.72 -2.86
C GLU A 99 3.21 -12.77 -3.22
N VAL A 100 2.47 -13.76 -2.69
CA VAL A 100 1.02 -13.87 -2.89
C VAL A 100 0.29 -12.70 -2.24
N VAL A 101 0.64 -12.35 -1.00
CA VAL A 101 0.04 -11.18 -0.32
C VAL A 101 0.35 -9.90 -1.07
N LEU A 102 1.59 -9.71 -1.53
CA LEU A 102 1.97 -8.57 -2.36
C LEU A 102 1.19 -8.53 -3.68
N ALA A 103 1.05 -9.67 -4.37
CA ALA A 103 0.30 -9.75 -5.62
C ALA A 103 -1.17 -9.35 -5.42
N ILE A 104 -1.80 -9.82 -4.33
CA ILE A 104 -3.17 -9.42 -3.97
C ILE A 104 -3.23 -7.91 -3.73
N MET A 105 -2.29 -7.34 -2.98
CA MET A 105 -2.25 -5.88 -2.73
C MET A 105 -2.10 -5.07 -4.02
N VAL A 106 -1.25 -5.53 -4.94
CA VAL A 106 -1.04 -4.88 -6.26
C VAL A 106 -2.34 -4.90 -7.07
N VAL A 107 -3.01 -6.06 -7.16
CA VAL A 107 -4.28 -6.18 -7.88
C VAL A 107 -5.35 -5.26 -7.28
N LEU A 108 -5.46 -5.21 -5.95
CA LEU A 108 -6.39 -4.32 -5.26
C LEU A 108 -6.07 -2.84 -5.55
N ALA A 109 -4.80 -2.43 -5.46
CA ALA A 109 -4.39 -1.06 -5.74
C ALA A 109 -4.68 -0.65 -7.19
N LEU A 110 -4.41 -1.53 -8.15
CA LEU A 110 -4.71 -1.29 -9.55
C LEU A 110 -6.22 -1.17 -9.76
N TYR A 111 -7.03 -2.05 -9.17
CA TYR A 111 -8.49 -1.98 -9.25
C TYR A 111 -9.05 -0.67 -8.66
N ILE A 112 -8.58 -0.28 -7.47
CA ILE A 112 -9.00 0.98 -6.83
C ILE A 112 -8.60 2.18 -7.71
N GLY A 113 -7.37 2.21 -8.21
CA GLY A 113 -6.84 3.33 -8.99
C GLY A 113 -7.45 3.47 -10.39
N SER A 114 -7.65 2.36 -11.09
CA SER A 114 -8.06 2.36 -12.51
C SER A 114 -9.56 2.22 -12.73
N VAL A 115 -10.29 1.58 -11.83
CA VAL A 115 -11.72 1.30 -12.01
C VAL A 115 -12.56 2.09 -11.02
N LEU A 116 -12.31 1.91 -9.72
CA LEU A 116 -13.20 2.43 -8.68
C LEU A 116 -13.11 3.95 -8.54
N ARG A 117 -11.90 4.51 -8.70
CA ARG A 117 -11.67 5.95 -8.53
C ARG A 117 -12.22 6.80 -9.68
N PRO A 118 -12.07 6.46 -10.97
CA PRO A 118 -12.72 7.20 -12.06
C PRO A 118 -14.25 7.20 -11.90
N GLN A 119 -14.84 6.05 -11.57
CA GLN A 119 -16.28 5.95 -11.31
C GLN A 119 -16.73 6.86 -10.15
N MET A 120 -15.89 6.99 -9.11
CA MET A 120 -16.18 7.87 -7.98
C MET A 120 -16.10 9.36 -8.37
N HIS A 121 -15.18 9.75 -9.26
CA HIS A 121 -15.11 11.12 -9.77
C HIS A 121 -16.34 11.48 -10.59
N ASP A 122 -16.79 10.58 -11.46
CA ASP A 122 -17.98 10.81 -12.28
C ASP A 122 -19.23 10.96 -11.41
N LEU A 123 -19.37 10.12 -10.38
CA LEU A 123 -20.49 10.20 -9.43
C LEU A 123 -20.43 11.48 -8.58
N ASP A 124 -19.24 11.93 -8.19
CA ASP A 124 -19.09 13.19 -7.44
C ASP A 124 -19.44 14.40 -8.30
N GLN A 125 -19.03 14.43 -9.57
CA GLN A 125 -19.41 15.49 -10.51
C GLN A 125 -20.93 15.53 -10.73
N GLN A 126 -21.57 14.37 -10.91
CA GLN A 126 -23.03 14.31 -11.07
C GLN A 126 -23.76 14.75 -9.79
N LYS A 127 -23.23 14.43 -8.61
CA LYS A 127 -23.78 14.87 -7.32
C LYS A 127 -23.66 16.38 -7.14
N GLN A 128 -22.57 16.98 -7.63
CA GLN A 128 -22.41 18.44 -7.64
C GLN A 128 -23.39 19.11 -8.61
N ALA A 129 -23.71 18.48 -9.75
CA ALA A 129 -24.68 18.99 -10.71
C ALA A 129 -26.14 18.84 -10.24
N HIS A 130 -26.47 17.77 -9.50
CA HIS A 130 -27.82 17.47 -9.04
C HIS A 130 -27.87 17.14 -7.53
N PRO A 131 -27.71 18.16 -6.66
CA PRO A 131 -27.57 17.95 -5.21
C PRO A 131 -28.84 17.45 -4.49
N ALA A 132 -30.00 17.50 -5.14
CA ALA A 132 -31.28 17.05 -4.58
C ALA A 132 -31.59 15.56 -4.84
N ASP A 133 -30.79 14.87 -5.65
CA ASP A 133 -31.06 13.46 -6.02
C ASP A 133 -30.56 12.47 -4.95
N LEU A 134 -31.50 12.03 -4.11
CA LEU A 134 -31.28 11.01 -3.07
C LEU A 134 -30.70 9.69 -3.60
N ARG A 135 -31.05 9.31 -4.84
CA ARG A 135 -30.52 8.09 -5.49
C ARG A 135 -29.03 8.19 -5.79
N LEU A 136 -28.58 9.37 -6.22
CA LEU A 136 -27.18 9.63 -6.51
C LEU A 136 -26.35 9.62 -5.22
N GLN A 137 -26.91 10.19 -4.16
CA GLN A 137 -26.29 10.16 -2.84
C GLN A 137 -26.11 8.73 -2.32
N ALA A 138 -27.15 7.90 -2.40
CA ALA A 138 -27.08 6.49 -1.97
C ALA A 138 -26.03 5.68 -2.76
N ARG A 139 -25.92 5.95 -4.07
CA ARG A 139 -24.91 5.31 -4.92
C ARG A 139 -23.50 5.78 -4.53
N PHE A 140 -23.30 7.09 -4.37
CA PHE A 140 -22.02 7.65 -3.91
C PHE A 140 -21.59 7.07 -2.56
N ASP A 141 -22.49 6.97 -1.58
CA ASP A 141 -22.17 6.44 -0.25
C ASP A 141 -21.79 4.95 -0.30
N SER A 142 -22.45 4.18 -1.17
CA SER A 142 -22.12 2.77 -1.40
C SER A 142 -20.72 2.59 -2.00
N TYR A 143 -20.38 3.39 -3.03
CA TYR A 143 -19.06 3.39 -3.65
C TYR A 143 -17.97 3.87 -2.68
N HIS A 144 -18.26 4.91 -1.90
CA HIS A 144 -17.35 5.40 -0.86
C HIS A 144 -17.07 4.32 0.18
N SER A 145 -18.10 3.62 0.65
CA SER A 145 -17.96 2.51 1.60
C SER A 145 -17.13 1.37 1.02
N GLN A 146 -17.39 0.97 -0.22
CA GLN A 146 -16.61 -0.07 -0.91
C GLN A 146 -15.13 0.32 -1.04
N LEU A 147 -14.85 1.57 -1.41
CA LEU A 147 -13.51 2.11 -1.53
C LEU A 147 -12.77 2.08 -0.19
N THR A 148 -13.40 2.57 0.87
CA THR A 148 -12.86 2.53 2.25
C THR A 148 -12.58 1.10 2.71
N TRP A 149 -13.48 0.17 2.41
CA TRP A 149 -13.29 -1.24 2.75
C TRP A 149 -12.08 -1.85 2.03
N LEU A 150 -11.95 -1.62 0.72
CA LEU A 150 -10.83 -2.15 -0.06
C LEU A 150 -9.48 -1.58 0.41
N TYR A 151 -9.41 -0.30 0.75
CA TYR A 151 -8.21 0.26 1.37
C TYR A 151 -7.91 -0.34 2.74
N THR A 152 -8.93 -0.59 3.56
CA THR A 152 -8.77 -1.21 4.88
C THR A 152 -8.19 -2.61 4.76
N VAL A 153 -8.74 -3.43 3.86
CA VAL A 153 -8.21 -4.77 3.55
C VAL A 153 -6.76 -4.66 3.06
N ASN A 154 -6.49 -3.76 2.12
CA ASN A 154 -5.15 -3.56 1.57
C ASN A 154 -4.14 -3.10 2.65
N MET A 155 -4.58 -2.28 3.61
CA MET A 155 -3.78 -1.85 4.75
C MET A 155 -3.48 -3.01 5.70
N ILE A 156 -4.45 -3.87 6.02
CA ILE A 156 -4.24 -5.07 6.85
C ILE A 156 -3.23 -6.01 6.20
N LEU A 157 -3.33 -6.21 4.88
CA LEU A 157 -2.36 -7.00 4.12
C LEU A 157 -0.95 -6.37 4.16
N GLY A 158 -0.86 -5.04 4.02
CA GLY A 158 0.40 -4.32 4.12
C GLY A 158 1.04 -4.41 5.51
N LEU A 159 0.25 -4.28 6.58
CA LEU A 159 0.70 -4.49 7.96
C LEU A 159 1.15 -5.93 8.21
N SER A 160 0.47 -6.90 7.60
CA SER A 160 0.85 -8.32 7.66
C SER A 160 2.21 -8.55 6.99
N LEU A 161 2.46 -7.95 5.82
CA LEU A 161 3.78 -7.98 5.18
C LEU A 161 4.85 -7.31 6.03
N PHE A 162 4.52 -6.20 6.69
CA PHE A 162 5.42 -5.53 7.62
C PHE A 162 5.80 -6.42 8.79
N TYR A 163 4.81 -7.06 9.42
CA TYR A 163 5.04 -7.97 10.53
C TYR A 163 5.94 -9.14 10.12
N ILE A 164 5.68 -9.74 8.96
CA ILE A 164 6.51 -10.83 8.44
C ILE A 164 7.95 -10.32 8.26
N HIS A 165 8.17 -9.23 7.52
CA HIS A 165 9.51 -8.69 7.27
C HIS A 165 10.23 -8.26 8.57
N GLY A 166 9.52 -7.66 9.52
CA GLY A 166 10.05 -7.29 10.82
C GLY A 166 10.58 -8.50 11.60
N LYS A 167 9.86 -9.62 11.57
CA LYS A 167 10.32 -10.88 12.18
C LYS A 167 11.53 -11.50 11.47
N GLU A 168 11.64 -11.34 10.15
CA GLU A 168 12.85 -11.80 9.44
C GLU A 168 14.07 -10.99 9.90
N MET A 169 13.90 -9.67 10.09
CA MET A 169 14.96 -8.77 10.54
C MET A 169 15.43 -9.02 11.97
N THR A 170 14.53 -9.33 12.91
CA THR A 170 14.90 -9.59 14.30
C THR A 170 15.64 -10.92 14.47
N ARG A 171 15.32 -11.96 13.68
CA ARG A 171 16.04 -13.24 13.71
C ARG A 171 17.49 -13.16 13.25
N PHE A 172 17.86 -12.18 12.42
CA PHE A 172 19.27 -11.94 12.08
C PHE A 172 20.10 -11.50 13.29
N ARG A 173 19.48 -10.91 14.33
CA ARG A 173 20.18 -10.48 15.54
C ARG A 173 20.53 -11.66 16.46
N ASP A 174 19.63 -12.64 16.57
CA ASP A 174 19.83 -13.80 17.45
C ASP A 174 20.88 -14.79 16.88
N GLY A 175 21.05 -14.84 15.56
CA GLY A 175 22.08 -15.66 14.90
C GLY A 175 23.50 -15.08 14.96
N SER A 176 23.65 -13.80 15.31
CA SER A 176 24.96 -13.15 15.49
C SER A 176 25.50 -13.21 16.92
N GLY A 177 24.74 -13.79 17.86
CA GLY A 177 25.07 -13.85 19.29
C GLY A 177 25.58 -15.19 19.81
N SER A 178 25.66 -16.25 18.98
CA SER A 178 26.00 -17.61 19.44
C SER A 178 27.30 -18.18 18.85
N SER A 179 28.29 -17.33 18.56
CA SER A 179 29.70 -17.74 18.36
C SER A 179 30.63 -16.99 19.29
N GLY A 180 30.35 -17.12 20.59
CA GLY A 180 31.13 -16.51 21.67
C GLY A 180 30.83 -17.16 23.01
N ALA A 181 30.93 -18.49 23.08
CA ALA A 181 31.06 -19.23 24.34
C ALA A 181 31.93 -20.46 24.07
N VAL A 182 33.24 -20.24 24.14
CA VAL A 182 34.20 -21.24 24.59
C VAL A 182 34.14 -21.23 26.12
#